data_AF-A0A7V0Z9S1-F1
#
_entry.id   AF-A0A7V0Z9S1-F1
#
_cell.length_a   1.000
_cell.length_b   1.000
_cell.length_c   1.000
_cell.angle_alpha   90.00
_cell.angle_beta   90.00
_cell.angle_gamma   90.00
#
_symmetry.space_group_name_H-M   'P 1'
#
loop_
_entity.id
_entity.type
_entity.pdbx_description
1 polymer ?
#
loop_
_entity_poly.entity_id
_entity_poly.type
_entity_poly.pdbx_seq_one_letter_code
_entity_poly.pdbx_strand_id
1 'polypeptide(L)'
;MVTTTRTTRTKGGGGKKFSAKSIRGYDSALRFLFSQTDYEQMFRVRYNQDTFSLDRMRLFLKKLSDPHKKIRSVHIAGTKGKGSTATMLASMLQACGHTVGLYVSPHICDIRERISIGGQKIPRMELTRLIAKVAPHVERMRDDKPTFFEILTAIAFCHFKNQNVDIAVVETGMGGRLDSTN
;
A
#
# COMPACT_ATOMS: atom_id res chain seq x y z
N MET A 1 41.10 -24.87 -28.79
CA MET A 1 41.17 -23.49 -28.25
C MET A 1 39.76 -22.99 -28.05
N VAL A 2 39.24 -23.03 -26.82
CA VAL A 2 37.89 -22.55 -26.48
C VAL A 2 38.06 -21.24 -25.71
N THR A 3 37.75 -20.13 -26.38
CA THR A 3 37.89 -18.77 -25.85
C THR A 3 36.79 -18.50 -24.83
N THR A 4 37.17 -18.36 -23.56
CA THR A 4 36.24 -18.04 -22.46
C THR A 4 36.12 -16.52 -22.34
N THR A 5 35.01 -15.95 -22.79
CA THR A 5 34.75 -14.50 -22.70
C THR A 5 34.31 -14.15 -21.28
N ARG A 6 35.24 -13.52 -20.54
CA ARG A 6 35.03 -12.99 -19.18
C ARG A 6 33.98 -11.87 -19.21
N THR A 7 32.78 -12.12 -18.71
CA THR A 7 31.75 -11.10 -18.54
C THR A 7 32.12 -10.21 -17.35
N THR A 8 32.36 -8.93 -17.63
CA THR A 8 32.67 -7.89 -16.64
C THR A 8 31.45 -7.61 -15.77
N ARG A 9 31.59 -7.84 -14.44
CA ARG A 9 30.64 -7.38 -13.43
C ARG A 9 30.58 -5.85 -13.47
N THR A 10 29.45 -5.31 -13.94
CA THR A 10 29.09 -3.91 -13.76
C THR A 10 28.90 -3.63 -12.26
N LYS A 11 29.68 -2.68 -11.75
CA LYS A 11 29.50 -2.14 -10.39
C LYS A 11 28.14 -1.45 -10.32
N GLY A 12 27.18 -2.08 -9.64
CA GLY A 12 25.90 -1.45 -9.31
C GLY A 12 26.14 -0.18 -8.50
N GLY A 13 25.69 0.95 -9.04
CA GLY A 13 25.78 2.26 -8.40
C GLY A 13 25.08 2.24 -7.04
N GLY A 14 25.79 2.72 -6.02
CA GLY A 14 25.26 2.85 -4.66
C GLY A 14 24.10 3.84 -4.62
N GLY A 15 22.87 3.32 -4.68
CA GLY A 15 21.68 4.09 -4.37
C GLY A 15 21.74 4.55 -2.91
N LYS A 16 21.70 5.87 -2.69
CA LYS A 16 21.62 6.45 -1.34
C LYS A 16 20.46 5.80 -0.60
N LYS A 17 20.74 5.15 0.54
CA LYS A 17 19.72 4.58 1.42
C LYS A 17 18.85 5.72 1.93
N PHE A 18 17.61 5.84 1.43
CA PHE A 18 16.63 6.77 1.98
C PHE A 18 16.27 6.30 3.38
N SER A 19 16.45 7.20 4.35
CA SER A 19 16.13 6.97 5.77
C SER A 19 14.83 7.69 6.13
N ALA A 20 14.05 7.16 7.07
CA ALA A 20 12.85 7.76 7.62
C ALA A 20 13.11 9.18 8.15
N LYS A 21 14.35 9.45 8.59
CA LYS A 21 14.83 10.78 9.03
C LYS A 21 14.84 11.83 7.91
N SER A 22 14.61 11.44 6.65
CA SER A 22 14.63 12.32 5.48
C SER A 22 13.23 12.77 4.99
N ILE A 23 12.14 12.24 5.55
CA ILE A 23 10.79 12.59 5.13
C ILE A 23 10.37 13.91 5.81
N ARG A 24 10.56 15.03 5.10
CA ARG A 24 10.27 16.39 5.59
C ARG A 24 9.07 17.05 4.88
N GLY A 25 8.56 16.43 3.82
CA GLY A 25 7.45 16.93 3.03
C GLY A 25 6.92 15.91 2.03
N TYR A 26 5.86 16.29 1.30
CA TYR A 26 5.11 15.40 0.42
C TYR A 26 5.99 14.68 -0.61
N ASP A 27 6.85 15.42 -1.32
CA ASP A 27 7.69 14.82 -2.37
C ASP A 27 8.76 13.86 -1.82
N SER A 28 9.29 14.14 -0.62
CA SER A 28 10.20 13.19 0.05
C SER A 28 9.47 11.93 0.52
N ALA A 29 8.21 12.06 0.95
CA ALA A 29 7.38 10.92 1.34
C ALA A 29 7.04 10.04 0.14
N LEU A 30 6.64 10.65 -0.99
CA LEU A 30 6.37 9.92 -2.22
C LEU A 30 7.63 9.23 -2.75
N ARG A 31 8.79 9.91 -2.75
CA ARG A 31 10.06 9.27 -3.13
C ARG A 31 10.40 8.05 -2.27
N PHE A 32 10.18 8.13 -0.96
CA PHE A 32 10.33 6.96 -0.08
C PHE A 32 9.40 5.82 -0.51
N LEU A 33 8.12 6.12 -0.71
CA LEU A 33 7.10 5.14 -1.06
C LEU A 33 7.40 4.47 -2.42
N PHE A 34 7.69 5.26 -3.45
CA PHE A 34 8.01 4.75 -4.80
C PHE A 34 9.39 4.07 -4.90
N SER A 35 10.25 4.18 -3.89
CA SER A 35 11.50 3.42 -3.84
C SER A 35 11.33 1.98 -3.36
N GLN A 36 10.14 1.61 -2.88
CA GLN A 36 9.82 0.25 -2.46
C GLN A 36 9.41 -0.61 -3.66
N THR A 37 9.49 -1.93 -3.51
CA THR A 37 9.09 -2.87 -4.55
C THR A 37 7.62 -2.67 -4.94
N ASP A 38 7.38 -2.34 -6.20
CA ASP A 38 6.05 -2.14 -6.76
C ASP A 38 5.78 -3.18 -7.86
N TYR A 39 5.01 -4.21 -7.50
CA TYR A 39 4.62 -5.26 -8.43
C TYR A 39 3.55 -4.80 -9.43
N GLU A 40 2.82 -3.71 -9.15
CA GLU A 40 1.79 -3.19 -10.08
C GLU A 40 2.44 -2.64 -11.37
N GLN A 41 3.71 -2.22 -11.29
CA GLN A 41 4.49 -1.70 -12.42
C GLN A 41 5.30 -2.77 -13.15
N MET A 42 5.32 -4.01 -12.67
CA MET A 42 6.16 -5.08 -13.24
C MET A 42 5.37 -5.90 -14.28
N PHE A 43 5.91 -6.00 -15.50
CA PHE A 43 5.27 -6.66 -16.65
C PHE A 43 5.05 -8.18 -16.49
N ARG A 44 5.73 -8.84 -15.55
CA ARG A 44 5.66 -10.29 -15.31
C ARG A 44 5.81 -10.62 -13.82
N VAL A 45 4.70 -10.66 -13.11
CA VAL A 45 4.65 -11.08 -11.71
C VAL A 45 3.87 -12.40 -11.63
N ARG A 46 4.49 -13.45 -11.08
CA ARG A 46 3.80 -14.73 -10.88
C ARG A 46 2.98 -14.66 -9.59
N TYR A 47 1.70 -14.97 -9.66
CA TYR A 47 0.84 -15.08 -8.47
C TYR A 47 1.11 -16.40 -7.74
N ASN A 48 2.19 -16.44 -6.96
CA ASN A 48 2.60 -17.60 -6.15
C ASN A 48 2.99 -17.17 -4.73
N GLN A 49 3.16 -18.13 -3.82
CA GLN A 49 3.50 -17.85 -2.42
C GLN A 49 4.88 -17.20 -2.23
N ASP A 50 5.80 -17.43 -3.17
CA ASP A 50 7.13 -16.82 -3.15
C ASP A 50 7.06 -15.30 -3.40
N THR A 51 6.08 -14.86 -4.18
CA THR A 51 5.89 -13.44 -4.56
C THR A 51 4.85 -12.77 -3.67
N PHE A 52 3.79 -13.50 -3.29
CA PHE A 52 2.68 -13.02 -2.49
C PHE A 52 2.52 -13.88 -1.23
N SER A 53 2.95 -13.35 -0.09
CA SER A 53 2.72 -13.94 1.23
C SER A 53 2.07 -12.91 2.15
N LEU A 54 1.08 -13.37 2.93
CA LEU A 54 0.45 -12.54 3.96
C LEU A 54 1.34 -12.37 5.20
N ASP A 55 2.39 -13.17 5.36
CA ASP A 55 3.19 -13.16 6.58
C ASP A 55 3.94 -11.84 6.75
N ARG A 56 4.47 -11.30 5.65
CA ARG A 56 5.08 -9.97 5.61
C ARG A 56 4.09 -8.88 6.02
N MET A 57 2.90 -8.90 5.42
CA MET A 57 1.85 -7.91 5.71
C MET A 57 1.35 -8.02 7.16
N ARG A 58 1.13 -9.24 7.67
CA ARG A 58 0.75 -9.49 9.06
C ARG A 58 1.81 -9.00 10.05
N LEU A 59 3.08 -9.30 9.78
CA LEU A 59 4.19 -8.82 10.61
C LEU A 59 4.27 -7.29 10.61
N PHE A 60 4.05 -6.67 9.45
CA PHE A 60 4.06 -5.23 9.31
C PHE A 60 2.89 -4.57 10.06
N LEU A 61 1.66 -5.07 9.90
CA LEU A 61 0.48 -4.60 10.63
C LEU A 61 0.63 -4.77 12.14
N LYS A 62 1.23 -5.87 12.60
CA LYS A 62 1.52 -6.10 14.02
C LYS A 62 2.43 -5.02 14.60
N LYS A 63 3.43 -4.55 13.85
CA LYS A 63 4.30 -3.44 14.25
C LYS A 63 3.56 -2.09 14.32
N LEU A 64 2.41 -1.98 13.67
CA LEU A 64 1.53 -0.81 13.67
C LEU A 64 0.34 -0.96 14.64
N SER A 65 0.40 -1.95 15.53
CA SER A 65 -0.64 -2.27 16.51
C SER A 65 -1.99 -2.64 15.87
N ASP A 66 -1.93 -3.44 14.80
CA ASP A 66 -3.07 -4.08 14.14
C ASP A 66 -4.24 -3.12 13.82
N PRO A 67 -4.04 -2.04 13.04
CA PRO A 67 -5.08 -1.05 12.78
C PRO A 67 -6.30 -1.64 12.07
N HIS A 68 -6.08 -2.61 11.18
CA HIS A 68 -7.11 -3.35 10.45
C HIS A 68 -8.12 -4.07 11.36
N LYS A 69 -7.73 -4.50 12.58
CA LYS A 69 -8.63 -5.16 13.54
C LYS A 69 -9.56 -4.19 14.28
N LYS A 70 -9.42 -2.89 14.05
CA LYS A 70 -10.19 -1.83 14.72
C LYS A 70 -11.20 -1.16 13.79
N ILE A 71 -11.40 -1.72 12.59
CA ILE A 71 -12.24 -1.15 11.54
C ILE A 71 -13.21 -2.24 11.09
N ARG A 72 -14.48 -1.89 10.90
CA ARG A 72 -15.42 -2.77 10.18
C ARG A 72 -15.19 -2.62 8.70
N SER A 73 -15.17 -3.71 7.94
CA SER A 73 -14.87 -3.63 6.51
C SER A 73 -15.84 -4.41 5.64
N VAL A 74 -16.02 -3.91 4.41
CA VAL A 74 -16.49 -4.69 3.27
C VAL A 74 -15.30 -4.93 2.35
N HIS A 75 -15.03 -6.19 2.02
CA HIS A 75 -13.89 -6.58 1.21
C HIS A 75 -14.35 -7.01 -0.19
N ILE A 76 -13.80 -6.37 -1.22
CA ILE A 76 -14.25 -6.53 -2.60
C ILE A 76 -13.11 -7.11 -3.45
N ALA A 77 -13.32 -8.35 -3.88
CA ALA A 77 -12.44 -9.09 -4.79
C ALA A 77 -13.15 -9.39 -6.12
N GLY A 78 -12.40 -9.59 -7.19
CA GLY A 78 -12.94 -9.89 -8.52
C GLY A 78 -12.06 -9.46 -9.69
N THR A 79 -12.34 -10.01 -10.87
CA THR A 79 -11.53 -9.76 -12.08
C THR A 79 -11.83 -8.39 -12.70
N LYS A 80 -13.09 -7.94 -12.66
CA LYS A 80 -13.57 -6.68 -13.25
C LYS A 80 -14.62 -6.05 -12.35
N GLY A 81 -14.79 -4.74 -12.45
CA GLY A 81 -15.82 -3.99 -11.72
C GLY A 81 -15.53 -3.69 -10.25
N LYS A 82 -14.47 -4.25 -9.64
CA LYS A 82 -14.11 -4.03 -8.22
C LYS A 82 -14.14 -2.56 -7.80
N GLY A 83 -13.31 -1.71 -8.39
CA GLY A 83 -13.28 -0.27 -8.07
C GLY A 83 -14.61 0.44 -8.29
N SER A 84 -15.37 0.09 -9.33
CA SER A 84 -16.72 0.63 -9.56
C SER A 84 -17.69 0.21 -8.46
N THR A 85 -17.74 -1.08 -8.12
CA THR A 85 -18.56 -1.61 -7.03
C THR A 85 -18.16 -1.01 -5.68
N ALA A 86 -16.86 -0.87 -5.40
CA ALA A 86 -16.34 -0.27 -4.18
C ALA A 86 -16.77 1.20 -4.04
N THR A 87 -16.65 1.96 -5.13
CA THR A 87 -17.05 3.37 -5.16
C THR A 87 -18.56 3.53 -5.00
N MET A 88 -19.37 2.72 -5.72
CA MET A 88 -20.83 2.74 -5.61
C MET A 88 -21.29 2.40 -4.19
N LEU A 89 -20.73 1.35 -3.59
CA LEU A 89 -21.05 0.95 -2.22
C LEU A 89 -20.67 2.04 -1.21
N ALA A 90 -19.49 2.65 -1.34
CA ALA A 90 -19.06 3.73 -0.47
C ALA A 90 -20.03 4.92 -0.55
N SER A 91 -20.46 5.31 -1.75
CA SER A 91 -21.45 6.38 -1.94
C SER A 91 -22.81 6.04 -1.32
N MET A 92 -23.29 4.80 -1.46
CA MET A 92 -24.55 4.36 -0.85
C MET A 92 -24.48 4.42 0.68
N LEU A 93 -23.40 3.90 1.27
CA LEU A 93 -23.20 3.92 2.72
C LEU A 93 -23.07 5.36 3.26
N GLN A 94 -22.41 6.25 2.52
CA GLN A 94 -22.33 7.68 2.85
C GLN A 94 -23.71 8.35 2.81
N ALA A 95 -24.53 8.04 1.79
CA ALA A 95 -25.90 8.55 1.70
C ALA A 95 -26.78 8.07 2.86
N CYS A 96 -26.46 6.92 3.48
CA CYS A 96 -27.08 6.44 4.71
C CYS A 96 -26.54 7.10 6.00
N GLY A 97 -25.62 8.07 5.89
CA GLY A 97 -25.09 8.83 7.04
C GLY A 97 -23.84 8.23 7.69
N HIS A 98 -23.21 7.22 7.08
CA HIS A 98 -21.97 6.65 7.62
C HIS A 98 -20.73 7.45 7.20
N THR A 99 -19.76 7.54 8.11
CA THR A 99 -18.39 7.94 7.78
C THR A 99 -17.67 6.76 7.14
N VAL A 100 -17.53 6.79 5.81
CA VAL A 100 -16.98 5.65 5.05
C VAL A 100 -15.56 5.92 4.60
N GLY A 101 -14.64 5.02 4.93
CA GLY A 101 -13.33 4.91 4.30
C GLY A 101 -13.39 4.10 3.01
N LEU A 102 -12.69 4.52 1.96
CA LEU A 102 -12.61 3.81 0.69
C LEU A 102 -11.14 3.61 0.30
N TYR A 103 -10.76 2.35 0.09
CA TYR A 103 -9.45 1.94 -0.43
C TYR A 103 -9.61 1.29 -1.80
N VAL A 104 -9.01 1.88 -2.84
CA VAL A 104 -9.10 1.42 -4.25
C VAL A 104 -7.74 1.44 -4.94
N SER A 105 -7.59 0.63 -6.00
CA SER A 105 -6.36 0.56 -6.79
C SER A 105 -6.61 0.07 -8.22
N PRO A 106 -5.80 0.51 -9.22
CA PRO A 106 -4.77 1.54 -9.11
C PRO A 106 -5.37 2.96 -9.03
N HIS A 107 -4.50 3.97 -8.87
CA HIS A 107 -4.90 5.38 -9.05
C HIS A 107 -4.75 5.78 -10.52
N ILE A 108 -5.40 6.86 -10.94
CA ILE A 108 -5.31 7.37 -12.32
C ILE A 108 -4.32 8.53 -12.41
N CYS A 109 -4.51 9.56 -11.58
CA CYS A 109 -3.71 10.79 -11.65
C CYS A 109 -2.96 11.09 -10.35
N ASP A 110 -3.60 10.82 -9.21
CA ASP A 110 -3.06 11.16 -7.90
C ASP A 110 -3.13 9.93 -6.99
N ILE A 111 -1.99 9.54 -6.40
CA ILE A 111 -1.92 8.41 -5.47
C ILE A 111 -2.93 8.49 -4.32
N ARG A 112 -3.33 9.72 -3.93
CA ARG A 112 -4.31 9.97 -2.88
C ARG A 112 -5.72 9.50 -3.26
N GLU A 113 -6.00 9.26 -4.55
CA GLU A 113 -7.25 8.64 -5.02
C GLU A 113 -7.45 7.25 -4.42
N ARG A 114 -6.37 6.56 -4.05
CA ARG A 114 -6.45 5.25 -3.44
C ARG A 114 -7.03 5.26 -2.04
N ILE A 115 -7.01 6.38 -1.33
CA ILE A 115 -7.44 6.47 0.07
C ILE A 115 -8.33 7.68 0.23
N SER A 116 -9.62 7.46 0.49
CA SER A 116 -10.57 8.55 0.74
C SER A 116 -11.47 8.27 1.93
N ILE A 117 -11.99 9.33 2.53
CA ILE A 117 -13.02 9.28 3.57
C ILE A 117 -14.11 10.29 3.18
N GLY A 118 -15.37 9.86 3.18
CA GLY A 118 -16.49 10.75 2.81
C GLY A 118 -16.34 11.34 1.39
N GLY A 119 -15.75 10.57 0.46
CA GLY A 119 -15.49 11.01 -0.92
C GLY A 119 -14.31 11.97 -1.08
N GLN A 120 -13.64 12.37 0.02
CA GLN A 120 -12.48 13.25 0.00
C GLN A 120 -11.18 12.45 0.07
N LYS A 121 -10.28 12.69 -0.90
CA LYS A 121 -8.94 12.08 -0.91
C LYS A 121 -8.18 12.45 0.37
N ILE A 122 -7.37 11.54 0.89
CA ILE A 122 -6.49 11.81 2.02
C ILE A 122 -5.67 13.10 1.79
N PRO A 123 -5.59 14.03 2.75
CA PRO A 123 -4.79 15.26 2.59
C PRO A 123 -3.31 14.94 2.40
N ARG A 124 -2.59 15.75 1.58
CA ARG A 124 -1.14 15.57 1.36
C ARG A 124 -0.35 15.52 2.67
N MET A 125 -0.70 16.40 3.61
CA MET A 125 -0.06 16.47 4.91
C MET A 125 -0.29 15.20 5.74
N GLU A 126 -1.51 14.67 5.72
CA GLU A 126 -1.84 13.45 6.46
C GLU A 126 -1.18 12.21 5.84
N LEU A 127 -1.17 12.10 4.51
CA LEU A 127 -0.43 11.04 3.82
C LEU A 127 1.07 11.11 4.13
N THR A 128 1.66 12.32 4.09
CA THR A 128 3.07 12.55 4.46
C THR A 128 3.36 12.08 5.89
N ARG A 129 2.50 12.46 6.84
CA ARG A 129 2.62 12.10 8.25
C ARG A 129 2.56 10.59 8.45
N LEU A 130 1.63 9.91 7.78
CA LEU A 130 1.49 8.45 7.86
C LEU A 130 2.67 7.73 7.21
N ILE A 131 3.16 8.19 6.05
CA ILE A 131 4.38 7.64 5.43
C ILE A 131 5.56 7.79 6.38
N ALA A 132 5.77 8.97 6.96
CA ALA A 132 6.84 9.22 7.93
C ALA A 132 6.70 8.33 9.18
N LYS A 133 5.47 8.06 9.64
CA LYS A 133 5.19 7.16 10.76
C LYS A 133 5.55 5.71 10.45
N VAL A 134 5.24 5.21 9.26
CA VAL A 134 5.47 3.80 8.89
C VAL A 134 6.89 3.51 8.42
N ALA A 135 7.59 4.50 7.84
CA ALA A 135 8.92 4.32 7.27
C ALA A 135 9.96 3.68 8.23
N PRO A 136 10.06 4.06 9.52
CA PRO A 136 10.94 3.39 10.46
C PRO A 136 10.63 1.90 10.69
N HIS A 137 9.38 1.48 10.48
CA HIS A 137 9.00 0.06 10.61
C HIS A 137 9.41 -0.72 9.37
N VAL A 138 9.22 -0.13 8.18
CA VAL A 138 9.67 -0.69 6.89
C VAL A 138 11.19 -0.88 6.90
N GLU A 139 11.96 0.12 7.36
CA GLU A 139 13.43 0.05 7.39
C GLU A 139 13.98 -1.02 8.34
N ARG A 140 13.25 -1.34 9.41
CA ARG A 140 13.63 -2.40 10.36
C ARG A 140 13.38 -3.80 9.79
N MET A 141 12.52 -3.95 8.79
CA MET A 141 12.23 -5.22 8.11
C MET A 141 13.23 -5.45 6.96
N ARG A 142 14.51 -5.63 7.28
CA ARG A 142 15.63 -5.56 6.32
C ARG A 142 15.48 -6.48 5.11
N ASP A 143 15.36 -7.78 5.35
CA ASP A 143 15.45 -8.81 4.30
C ASP A 143 14.09 -9.10 3.63
N ASP A 144 12.99 -8.70 4.27
CA ASP A 144 11.61 -8.89 3.78
C ASP A 144 10.82 -7.59 3.95
N LYS A 145 11.24 -6.55 3.20
CA LYS A 145 10.63 -5.23 3.27
C LYS A 145 9.21 -5.25 2.69
N PRO A 146 8.24 -4.61 3.37
CA PRO A 146 6.93 -4.36 2.80
C PRO A 146 7.02 -3.69 1.42
N THR A 147 6.22 -4.19 0.50
CA THR A 147 6.02 -3.67 -0.85
C THR A 147 5.29 -2.33 -0.81
N PHE A 148 5.31 -1.62 -1.95
CA PHE A 148 4.53 -0.40 -2.16
C PHE A 148 3.05 -0.60 -1.79
N PHE A 149 2.44 -1.68 -2.27
CA PHE A 149 1.03 -1.97 -2.04
C PHE A 149 0.71 -2.28 -0.57
N GLU A 150 1.54 -3.09 0.09
CA GLU A 150 1.40 -3.38 1.53
C GLU A 150 1.53 -2.12 2.38
N ILE A 151 2.46 -1.23 2.03
CA ILE A 151 2.65 0.04 2.74
C ILE A 151 1.43 0.93 2.59
N LEU A 152 0.90 1.09 1.38
CA LEU A 152 -0.30 1.88 1.17
C LEU A 152 -1.54 1.28 1.84
N THR A 153 -1.68 -0.04 1.81
CA THR A 153 -2.77 -0.74 2.48
C THR A 153 -2.71 -0.49 4.00
N ALA A 154 -1.53 -0.61 4.60
CA ALA A 154 -1.34 -0.32 6.02
C ALA A 154 -1.59 1.16 6.37
N ILE A 155 -1.19 2.09 5.49
CA ILE A 155 -1.48 3.52 5.63
C ILE A 155 -2.99 3.77 5.58
N ALA A 156 -3.72 3.13 4.66
CA ALA A 156 -5.18 3.24 4.56
C ALA A 156 -5.85 2.79 5.87
N PHE A 157 -5.47 1.62 6.39
CA PHE A 157 -5.97 1.16 7.69
C PHE A 157 -5.61 2.10 8.85
N CYS A 158 -4.38 2.62 8.88
CA CYS A 158 -4.02 3.62 9.89
C CYS A 158 -4.88 4.89 9.77
N HIS A 159 -5.13 5.37 8.56
CA HIS A 159 -5.93 6.57 8.32
C HIS A 159 -7.38 6.36 8.75
N PHE A 160 -8.01 5.27 8.31
CA PHE A 160 -9.38 4.90 8.66
C PHE A 160 -9.57 4.75 10.17
N LYS A 161 -8.64 4.06 10.86
CA LYS A 161 -8.66 3.97 12.32
C LYS A 161 -8.53 5.33 12.98
N ASN A 162 -7.56 6.16 12.57
CA ASN A 162 -7.32 7.46 13.19
C ASN A 162 -8.51 8.43 13.03
N GLN A 163 -9.27 8.28 11.94
CA GLN A 163 -10.44 9.09 11.62
C GLN A 163 -11.74 8.48 12.15
N ASN A 164 -11.68 7.35 12.84
CA ASN A 164 -12.83 6.64 13.41
C ASN A 164 -13.95 6.40 12.37
N VAL A 165 -13.60 5.91 11.18
CA VAL A 165 -14.62 5.57 10.17
C VAL A 165 -15.55 4.48 10.70
N ASP A 166 -16.84 4.58 10.38
CA ASP A 166 -17.83 3.58 10.77
C ASP A 166 -17.58 2.25 10.03
N ILE A 167 -17.19 2.36 8.76
CA ILE A 167 -16.92 1.23 7.88
C ILE A 167 -15.91 1.60 6.80
N ALA A 168 -15.07 0.64 6.40
CA ALA A 168 -14.14 0.77 5.27
C ALA A 168 -14.53 -0.16 4.14
N VAL A 169 -14.68 0.36 2.93
CA VAL A 169 -14.81 -0.42 1.70
C VAL A 169 -13.40 -0.60 1.11
N VAL A 170 -12.95 -1.85 1.02
CA VAL A 170 -11.57 -2.21 0.68
C VAL A 170 -11.56 -3.08 -0.56
N GLU A 171 -11.03 -2.56 -1.66
CA GLU A 171 -10.76 -3.32 -2.88
C GLU A 171 -9.44 -4.10 -2.77
N THR A 172 -9.43 -5.36 -3.19
CA THR A 172 -8.20 -6.14 -3.38
C THR A 172 -7.38 -5.60 -4.54
N GLY A 173 -6.05 -5.56 -4.42
CA GLY A 173 -5.16 -5.23 -5.52
C GLY A 173 -5.12 -6.33 -6.59
N MET A 174 -4.84 -7.56 -6.18
CA MET A 174 -4.73 -8.72 -7.09
C MET A 174 -5.23 -10.03 -6.47
N GLY A 175 -6.17 -10.67 -7.17
CA GLY A 175 -6.76 -11.93 -6.73
C GLY A 175 -7.62 -11.74 -5.47
N GLY A 176 -7.16 -12.29 -4.34
CA GLY A 176 -7.80 -12.08 -3.03
C GLY A 176 -7.17 -12.91 -1.92
N ARG A 177 -6.95 -14.22 -2.16
CA ARG A 177 -6.45 -15.15 -1.13
C ARG A 177 -5.12 -14.72 -0.50
N LEU A 178 -4.19 -14.20 -1.29
CA LEU A 178 -2.86 -13.75 -0.86
C LEU A 178 -2.67 -12.24 -1.06
N ASP A 179 -3.77 -11.51 -1.26
CA ASP A 179 -3.73 -10.05 -1.41
C ASP A 179 -3.46 -9.38 -0.06
N SER A 180 -2.68 -8.30 -0.04
CA SER A 180 -2.31 -7.61 1.21
C SER A 180 -3.50 -7.03 1.99
N THR A 181 -4.68 -6.98 1.39
CA THR A 181 -5.92 -6.56 2.04
C THR A 181 -6.67 -7.69 2.78
N ASN A 182 -6.23 -8.95 2.63
CA ASN A 182 -6.80 -10.16 3.26
C ASN A 182 -6.05 -10.59 4.53
#